data_AF-A0A0D7WYW7-F1
#
_entry.id   AF-A0A0D7WYW7-F1
#
_cell.length_a   1.000
_cell.length_b   1.000
_cell.length_c   1.000
_cell.angle_alpha   90.00
_cell.angle_beta   90.00
_cell.angle_gamma   90.00
#
_symmetry.space_group_name_H-M   'P 1'
#
loop_
_entity.id
_entity.type
_entity.pdbx_description
1 polymer ?
#
loop_
_entity_poly.entity_id
_entity_poly.type
_entity_poly.pdbx_seq_one_letter_code
_entity_poly.pdbx_strand_id
1 'polypeptide(L)'
;MKFISEETIELVKRVSVYEVADILGFHLKRVGTYWNIKCPNPDHYEKTPQTYISMSTGYFKCYSGGGCGADGNVINFFSWHYYGGYDPKKDFVRSVEGIATLMGIPIKYSDGSISQDNTRPVYVPKEQPKLVEIPAASPDVCDQTYRRFLDLCPVFNEHLEEWLGPKRQYTKEQVEVIGLRSVPKTVDQAKKIVNTLISEGYQIERVPGFTQFLRKDGRLENDQDWYWLIAGMGKYYIPIRDDMGRIIRLRIRTNLEDNKKYVWFSSAPMNKGNFIRRGGAGSGAPVNVIVPSKLMALWQPGTEITGILKVNKVLIIEGEHKGYIVSEFLNMLVISIPGVGNFRDVIPLLKKWGVQEVAIAYDIDAFYDEKKNTGKNENVFKQLVRFGKALISEENIHSELWVWNPRDGKGLDDLILGGKLPIVINLRTNERSNLVLQSK
;
A
#
# COMPACT_ATOMS: atom_id res chain seq x y z
N MET A 1 -11.93 13.54 35.66
CA MET A 1 -11.91 12.06 35.58
C MET A 1 -10.47 11.63 35.40
N LYS A 2 -10.07 10.58 36.12
CA LYS A 2 -8.72 10.02 36.05
C LYS A 2 -8.66 9.09 34.85
N PHE A 3 -7.80 9.39 33.87
CA PHE A 3 -7.63 8.56 32.67
C PHE A 3 -6.21 8.02 32.60
N ILE A 4 -6.03 6.86 31.96
CA ILE A 4 -4.71 6.29 31.69
C ILE A 4 -3.98 7.19 30.69
N SER A 5 -2.71 7.48 30.96
CA SER A 5 -1.85 8.28 30.09
C SER A 5 -1.64 7.62 28.71
N GLU A 6 -1.42 8.44 27.70
CA GLU A 6 -1.13 7.96 26.34
C GLU A 6 0.17 7.14 26.29
N GLU A 7 1.17 7.52 27.10
CA GLU A 7 2.44 6.77 27.25
C GLU A 7 2.21 5.31 27.68
N THR A 8 1.36 5.10 28.69
CA THR A 8 1.03 3.73 29.17
C THR A 8 0.29 2.94 28.09
N ILE A 9 -0.67 3.59 27.41
CA ILE A 9 -1.44 2.96 26.32
C ILE A 9 -0.51 2.56 25.17
N GLU A 10 0.43 3.41 24.79
CA GLU A 10 1.41 3.12 23.73
C GLU A 10 2.34 1.96 24.11
N LEU A 11 2.82 1.91 25.36
CA LEU A 11 3.62 0.79 25.86
C LEU A 11 2.84 -0.52 25.81
N VAL A 12 1.60 -0.53 26.29
CA VAL A 12 0.72 -1.72 26.20
C VAL A 12 0.50 -2.14 24.74
N LYS A 13 0.32 -1.20 23.82
CA LYS A 13 0.17 -1.51 22.38
C LYS A 13 1.43 -2.10 21.73
N ARG A 14 2.62 -1.94 22.33
CA ARG A 14 3.87 -2.54 21.85
C ARG A 14 4.03 -3.99 22.27
N VAL A 15 3.34 -4.41 23.33
CA VAL A 15 3.32 -5.81 23.78
C VAL A 15 2.70 -6.68 22.68
N SER A 16 3.39 -7.75 22.30
CA SER A 16 2.86 -8.71 21.33
C SER A 16 1.84 -9.65 21.97
N VAL A 17 0.86 -10.13 21.19
CA VAL A 17 -0.05 -11.19 21.67
C VAL A 17 0.72 -12.44 22.09
N TYR A 18 1.86 -12.72 21.44
CA TYR A 18 2.75 -13.82 21.80
C TYR A 18 3.20 -13.73 23.27
N GLU A 19 3.67 -12.56 23.71
CA GLU A 19 4.16 -12.38 25.09
C GLU A 19 3.05 -12.59 26.12
N VAL A 20 1.84 -12.06 25.85
CA VAL A 20 0.70 -12.25 26.75
C VAL A 20 0.24 -13.71 26.75
N ALA A 21 0.16 -14.36 25.59
CA ALA A 21 -0.21 -15.77 25.51
C ALA A 21 0.79 -16.68 26.25
N ASP A 22 2.09 -16.39 26.15
CA ASP A 22 3.15 -17.13 26.84
C ASP A 22 3.01 -17.00 28.37
N ILE A 23 2.83 -15.78 28.88
CA ILE A 23 2.62 -15.54 30.32
C ILE A 23 1.33 -16.17 30.83
N LEU A 24 0.28 -16.22 30.00
CA LEU A 24 -0.99 -16.87 30.34
C LEU A 24 -0.94 -18.40 30.20
N GLY A 25 0.22 -18.98 29.83
CA GLY A 25 0.43 -20.43 29.78
C GLY A 25 -0.16 -21.13 28.56
N PHE A 26 -0.40 -20.41 27.46
CA PHE A 26 -0.83 -21.04 26.21
C PHE A 26 0.31 -21.89 25.63
N HIS A 27 -0.04 -23.10 25.16
CA HIS A 27 0.91 -23.92 24.42
C HIS A 27 1.16 -23.33 23.02
N LEU A 28 2.33 -22.74 22.83
CA LEU A 28 2.75 -22.05 21.61
C LEU A 28 3.53 -22.99 20.68
N LYS A 29 2.94 -23.33 19.52
CA LYS A 29 3.63 -24.12 18.49
C LYS A 29 4.00 -23.24 17.30
N ARG A 30 5.27 -23.23 16.89
CA ARG A 30 5.69 -22.51 15.69
C ARG A 30 5.17 -23.19 14.42
N VAL A 31 4.54 -22.42 13.54
CA VAL A 31 4.09 -22.85 12.20
C VAL A 31 4.44 -21.76 11.19
N GLY A 32 5.52 -21.96 10.43
CA GLY A 32 6.05 -20.94 9.52
C GLY A 32 6.40 -19.64 10.24
N THR A 33 5.72 -18.56 9.87
CA THR A 33 5.86 -17.19 10.44
C THR A 33 4.79 -16.86 11.49
N TYR A 34 4.15 -17.88 12.06
CA TYR A 34 3.08 -17.74 13.05
C TYR A 34 3.33 -18.62 14.28
N TRP A 35 2.76 -18.20 15.40
CA TRP A 35 2.54 -19.05 16.56
C TRP A 35 1.11 -19.59 16.50
N ASN A 36 0.96 -20.91 16.50
CA ASN A 36 -0.32 -21.59 16.59
C ASN A 36 -0.61 -21.91 18.06
N ILE A 37 -1.80 -21.49 18.51
CA ILE A 37 -2.28 -21.65 19.88
C ILE A 37 -3.75 -22.08 19.87
N LYS A 38 -4.24 -22.52 21.03
CA LYS A 38 -5.68 -22.66 21.22
C LYS A 38 -6.37 -21.29 21.21
N CYS A 39 -7.65 -21.26 20.84
CA CYS A 39 -8.47 -20.06 20.86
C CYS A 39 -8.50 -19.44 22.27
N PRO A 40 -8.33 -18.12 22.40
CA PRO A 40 -8.40 -17.48 23.71
C PRO A 40 -9.84 -17.42 24.25
N ASN A 41 -10.86 -17.46 23.39
CA ASN A 41 -12.25 -17.36 23.82
C ASN A 41 -12.65 -18.56 24.71
N PRO A 42 -13.01 -18.36 25.99
CA PRO A 42 -13.35 -19.43 26.93
C PRO A 42 -14.61 -20.21 26.51
N ASP A 43 -15.52 -19.59 25.77
CA ASP A 43 -16.77 -20.21 25.34
C ASP A 43 -16.62 -21.00 24.03
N HIS A 44 -15.39 -21.09 23.49
CA HIS A 44 -15.13 -21.74 22.23
C HIS A 44 -14.30 -23.03 22.40
N TYR A 45 -14.92 -24.15 22.00
CA TYR A 45 -14.28 -25.45 22.00
C TYR A 45 -13.71 -25.80 20.61
N GLU A 46 -12.45 -26.21 20.57
CA GLU A 46 -11.81 -26.74 19.36
C GLU A 46 -11.03 -28.02 19.65
N LYS A 47 -11.11 -29.00 18.74
CA LYS A 47 -10.36 -30.28 18.85
C LYS A 47 -8.87 -30.10 18.57
N THR A 48 -8.54 -29.20 17.65
CA THR A 48 -7.17 -28.88 17.24
C THR A 48 -6.99 -27.36 17.26
N PRO A 49 -5.83 -26.84 17.69
CA PRO A 49 -5.59 -25.39 17.73
C PRO A 49 -5.74 -24.72 16.35
N GLN A 50 -6.70 -23.80 16.18
CA GLN A 50 -6.89 -23.07 14.92
C GLN A 50 -6.71 -21.55 15.06
N THR A 51 -6.02 -21.13 16.12
CA THR A 51 -5.68 -19.73 16.32
C THR A 51 -4.23 -19.48 15.99
N TYR A 52 -3.97 -18.38 15.28
CA TYR A 52 -2.63 -18.03 14.81
C TYR A 52 -2.29 -16.60 15.18
N ILE A 53 -1.11 -16.40 15.77
CA ILE A 53 -0.52 -15.11 16.10
C ILE A 53 0.60 -14.83 15.10
N SER A 54 0.52 -13.71 14.40
CA SER A 54 1.54 -13.24 13.47
C SER A 54 2.82 -12.86 14.23
N MET A 55 3.97 -13.42 13.85
CA MET A 55 5.26 -13.07 14.47
C MET A 55 5.69 -11.62 14.22
N SER A 56 5.26 -11.03 13.10
CA SER A 56 5.69 -9.68 12.69
C SER A 56 4.80 -8.56 13.18
N THR A 57 3.50 -8.82 13.28
CA THR A 57 2.52 -7.80 13.66
C THR A 57 1.98 -8.01 15.06
N GLY A 58 2.24 -9.17 15.68
CA GLY A 58 1.62 -9.57 16.94
C GLY A 58 0.10 -9.75 16.85
N TYR A 59 -0.52 -9.64 15.67
CA TYR A 59 -1.97 -9.75 15.50
C TYR A 59 -2.39 -11.22 15.52
N PHE A 60 -3.47 -11.54 16.23
CA PHE A 60 -4.01 -12.90 16.29
C PHE A 60 -5.34 -13.04 15.56
N LYS A 61 -5.63 -14.26 15.09
CA LYS A 61 -6.95 -14.62 14.56
C LYS A 61 -7.24 -16.10 14.74
N CYS A 62 -8.45 -16.40 15.21
CA CYS A 62 -9.03 -17.74 15.20
C CYS A 62 -9.73 -18.02 13.87
N TYR A 63 -9.49 -19.22 13.30
CA TYR A 63 -10.10 -19.67 12.04
C TYR A 63 -11.02 -20.88 12.18
N SER A 64 -11.32 -21.30 13.42
CA SER A 64 -12.19 -22.45 13.68
C SER A 64 -13.58 -22.26 13.03
N GLY A 65 -14.10 -23.35 12.47
CA GLY A 65 -15.34 -23.41 11.68
C GLY A 65 -16.65 -23.09 12.42
N GLY A 66 -16.58 -22.60 13.66
CA GLY A 66 -17.71 -22.14 14.47
C GLY A 66 -17.91 -20.62 14.54
N GLY A 67 -17.06 -19.82 13.89
CA GLY A 67 -17.31 -18.38 13.74
C GLY A 67 -17.18 -17.54 15.01
N CYS A 68 -16.39 -17.97 16.00
CA CYS A 68 -16.23 -17.23 17.27
C CYS A 68 -15.73 -15.79 17.10
N GLY A 69 -15.17 -15.44 15.93
CA GLY A 69 -14.83 -14.07 15.56
C GLY A 69 -13.62 -13.49 16.31
N ALA A 70 -12.94 -14.29 17.13
CA ALA A 70 -11.81 -13.83 17.93
C ALA A 70 -10.62 -13.48 17.05
N ASP A 71 -10.36 -12.18 16.91
CA ASP A 71 -9.17 -11.62 16.29
C ASP A 71 -8.81 -10.25 16.91
N GLY A 72 -7.61 -9.76 16.62
CA GLY A 72 -7.20 -8.43 17.04
C GLY A 72 -5.74 -8.33 17.49
N ASN A 73 -5.44 -7.23 18.18
CA ASN A 73 -4.15 -7.00 18.83
C ASN A 73 -4.16 -7.55 20.27
N VAL A 74 -3.13 -7.23 21.06
CA VAL A 74 -2.99 -7.68 22.45
C VAL A 74 -4.15 -7.27 23.37
N ILE A 75 -4.74 -6.09 23.17
CA ILE A 75 -5.90 -5.62 23.92
C ILE A 75 -7.11 -6.50 23.60
N ASN A 76 -7.35 -6.78 22.32
CA ASN A 76 -8.42 -7.69 21.92
C ASN A 76 -8.17 -9.09 22.46
N PHE A 77 -6.94 -9.60 22.38
CA PHE A 77 -6.60 -10.95 22.84
C PHE A 77 -6.88 -11.12 24.33
N PHE A 78 -6.42 -10.19 25.15
CA PHE A 78 -6.68 -10.18 26.59
C PHE A 78 -8.18 -10.12 26.86
N SER A 79 -8.90 -9.24 26.17
CA SER A 79 -10.35 -9.12 26.31
C SER A 79 -11.09 -10.41 25.93
N TRP A 80 -10.72 -11.05 24.82
CA TRP A 80 -11.29 -12.34 24.42
C TRP A 80 -11.01 -13.43 25.44
N HIS A 81 -9.81 -13.45 26.02
CA HIS A 81 -9.42 -14.46 27.01
C HIS A 81 -10.21 -14.36 28.31
N TYR A 82 -10.37 -13.14 28.84
CA TYR A 82 -11.01 -12.93 30.14
C TYR A 82 -12.51 -12.66 30.06
N TYR A 83 -13.00 -12.13 28.95
CA TYR A 83 -14.36 -11.60 28.82
C TYR A 83 -15.17 -12.21 27.67
N GLY A 84 -14.60 -13.15 26.91
CA GLY A 84 -15.31 -13.83 25.82
C GLY A 84 -15.67 -12.94 24.62
N GLY A 85 -15.10 -11.74 24.53
CA GLY A 85 -15.38 -10.77 23.47
C GLY A 85 -14.60 -9.46 23.61
N TYR A 86 -14.84 -8.51 22.72
CA TYR A 86 -14.30 -7.15 22.83
C TYR A 86 -15.33 -6.08 22.43
N ASP A 87 -15.70 -5.24 23.39
CA ASP A 87 -16.46 -4.00 23.23
C ASP A 87 -15.55 -2.80 23.58
N PRO A 88 -15.19 -1.91 22.64
CA PRO A 88 -14.29 -0.79 22.90
C PRO A 88 -14.70 0.13 24.05
N LYS A 89 -16.00 0.27 24.32
CA LYS A 89 -16.49 1.15 25.39
C LYS A 89 -16.36 0.53 26.77
N LYS A 90 -16.45 -0.79 26.85
CA LYS A 90 -16.44 -1.54 28.12
C LYS A 90 -15.06 -2.11 28.44
N ASP A 91 -14.34 -2.53 27.41
CA ASP A 91 -13.22 -3.47 27.58
C ASP A 91 -11.85 -2.83 27.44
N PHE A 92 -11.77 -1.70 26.73
CA PHE A 92 -10.50 -1.06 26.42
C PHE A 92 -9.70 -0.75 27.68
N VAL A 93 -10.29 -0.02 28.63
CA VAL A 93 -9.59 0.42 29.85
C VAL A 93 -9.19 -0.78 30.71
N ARG A 94 -10.14 -1.67 31.03
CA ARG A 94 -9.88 -2.86 31.85
C ARG A 94 -8.85 -3.80 31.24
N SER A 95 -8.82 -3.93 29.91
CA SER A 95 -7.82 -4.73 29.21
C SER A 95 -6.44 -4.08 29.24
N VAL A 96 -6.36 -2.76 29.08
CA VAL A 96 -5.09 -2.02 29.19
C VAL A 96 -4.49 -2.15 30.60
N GLU A 97 -5.30 -1.98 31.65
CA GLU A 97 -4.84 -2.13 33.03
C GLU A 97 -4.43 -3.58 33.34
N GLY A 98 -5.22 -4.55 32.86
CA GLY A 98 -4.94 -5.97 33.00
C GLY A 98 -3.63 -6.39 32.34
N ILE A 99 -3.40 -5.96 31.09
CA ILE A 99 -2.14 -6.22 30.38
C ILE A 99 -0.99 -5.51 31.08
N ALA A 100 -1.15 -4.25 31.46
CA ALA A 100 -0.09 -3.50 32.12
C ALA A 100 0.34 -4.19 33.42
N THR A 101 -0.62 -4.61 34.24
CA THR A 101 -0.35 -5.38 35.46
C THR A 101 0.32 -6.73 35.16
N LEU A 102 -0.22 -7.47 34.18
CA LEU A 102 0.31 -8.79 33.80
C LEU A 102 1.76 -8.72 33.32
N MET A 103 2.08 -7.68 32.53
CA MET A 103 3.40 -7.49 31.93
C MET A 103 4.39 -6.76 32.83
N GLY A 104 3.96 -6.15 33.93
CA GLY A 104 4.81 -5.30 34.78
C GLY A 104 5.06 -3.90 34.19
N ILE A 105 4.10 -3.36 33.43
CA ILE A 105 4.13 -1.99 32.90
C ILE A 105 3.53 -1.04 33.96
N PRO A 106 4.24 0.02 34.39
CA PRO A 106 3.68 1.02 35.29
C PRO A 106 2.49 1.75 34.64
N ILE A 107 1.36 1.80 35.34
CA ILE A 107 0.16 2.49 34.87
C ILE A 107 0.23 3.93 35.34
N LYS A 108 0.57 4.84 34.43
CA LYS A 108 0.56 6.29 34.70
C LYS A 108 -0.81 6.87 34.35
N TYR A 109 -1.37 7.68 35.23
CA TYR A 109 -2.63 8.37 35.02
C TYR A 109 -2.43 9.87 34.71
N SER A 110 -3.46 10.50 34.16
CA SER A 110 -3.45 11.92 33.77
C SER A 110 -3.21 12.92 34.91
N ASP A 111 -3.41 12.50 36.15
CA ASP A 111 -3.15 13.28 37.37
C ASP A 111 -1.71 13.12 37.88
N GLY A 112 -0.86 12.38 37.16
CA GLY A 112 0.53 12.10 37.52
C GLY A 112 0.71 10.94 38.50
N SER A 113 -0.38 10.33 39.00
CA SER A 113 -0.27 9.15 39.85
C SER A 113 0.16 7.91 39.06
N ILE A 114 0.91 7.02 39.71
CA ILE A 114 1.45 5.81 39.12
C ILE A 114 0.99 4.61 39.95
N SER A 115 0.43 3.60 39.29
CA SER A 115 0.15 2.29 39.88
C SER A 115 1.09 1.26 39.28
N GLN A 116 1.79 0.50 40.12
CA GLN A 116 2.76 -0.49 39.68
C GLN A 116 2.79 -1.68 40.65
N ASP A 117 2.77 -2.89 40.09
CA ASP A 117 3.05 -4.12 40.85
C ASP A 117 4.55 -4.36 40.92
N ASN A 118 5.15 -4.09 42.09
CA ASN A 118 6.59 -4.23 42.33
C ASN A 118 7.04 -5.68 42.52
N THR A 119 6.11 -6.65 42.53
CA THR A 119 6.48 -8.08 42.59
C THR A 119 6.93 -8.63 41.24
N ARG A 120 6.65 -7.90 40.15
CA ARG A 120 7.06 -8.26 38.79
C ARG A 120 8.21 -7.35 38.32
N PRO A 121 9.16 -7.88 37.52
CA PRO A 121 10.15 -7.04 36.88
C PRO A 121 9.47 -6.04 35.93
N VAL A 122 10.03 -4.84 35.84
CA VAL A 122 9.54 -3.81 34.93
C VAL A 122 9.61 -4.33 33.50
N TYR A 123 8.50 -4.20 32.76
CA TYR A 123 8.45 -4.61 31.37
C TYR A 123 9.50 -3.85 30.54
N VAL A 124 10.35 -4.60 29.84
CA VAL A 124 11.24 -4.07 28.81
C VAL A 124 10.69 -4.50 27.46
N PRO A 125 10.24 -3.56 26.60
CA PRO A 125 9.75 -3.89 25.27
C PRO A 125 10.79 -4.68 24.48
N LYS A 126 10.43 -5.89 24.07
CA LYS A 126 11.27 -6.69 23.17
C LYS A 126 11.19 -6.10 21.77
N GLU A 127 12.31 -6.03 21.05
CA GLU A 127 12.26 -5.76 19.62
C GLU A 127 11.49 -6.91 18.95
N GLN A 128 10.35 -6.59 18.34
CA GLN A 128 9.63 -7.59 17.55
C GLN A 128 10.54 -8.05 16.41
N PRO A 129 10.63 -9.37 16.16
CA PRO A 129 11.43 -9.87 15.05
C PRO A 129 10.87 -9.26 13.76
N LYS A 130 11.61 -8.29 13.20
CA LYS A 130 11.31 -7.76 11.88
C LYS A 130 11.38 -8.95 10.95
N LEU A 131 10.26 -9.31 10.31
CA LEU A 131 10.31 -10.23 9.16
C LEU A 131 11.40 -9.68 8.26
N VAL A 132 12.38 -10.52 7.94
CA VAL A 132 13.39 -10.18 6.93
C VAL A 132 12.60 -10.01 5.64
N GLU A 133 12.27 -8.76 5.29
CA GLU A 133 11.67 -8.45 4.02
C GLU A 133 12.68 -8.86 2.96
N ILE A 134 12.27 -9.81 2.12
CA ILE A 134 13.09 -10.18 0.96
C ILE A 134 13.06 -8.96 0.05
N PRO A 135 14.20 -8.28 -0.17
CA PRO A 135 14.23 -7.11 -1.03
C PRO A 135 13.85 -7.54 -2.44
N ALA A 136 13.07 -6.70 -3.10
CA ALA A 136 12.74 -6.91 -4.49
C ALA A 136 14.02 -7.01 -5.34
N ALA A 137 13.93 -7.70 -6.47
CA ALA A 137 14.96 -7.69 -7.50
C ALA A 137 15.28 -6.25 -7.94
N SER A 138 16.45 -6.06 -8.56
CA SER A 138 16.86 -4.73 -9.03
C SER A 138 15.83 -4.15 -10.01
N PRO A 139 15.76 -2.82 -10.15
CA PRO A 139 14.89 -2.17 -11.14
C PRO A 139 15.05 -2.72 -12.56
N ASP A 140 16.28 -3.02 -12.98
CA ASP A 140 16.54 -3.54 -14.34
C ASP A 140 15.97 -4.95 -14.54
N VAL A 141 16.11 -5.82 -13.53
CA VAL A 141 15.51 -7.16 -13.56
C VAL A 141 13.99 -7.07 -13.54
N CYS A 142 13.43 -6.17 -12.72
CA CYS A 142 11.98 -5.94 -12.69
C CYS A 142 11.47 -5.48 -14.07
N ASP A 143 12.14 -4.52 -14.71
CA ASP A 143 11.75 -3.98 -16.01
C ASP A 143 11.75 -5.05 -17.10
N GLN A 144 12.86 -5.78 -17.25
CA GLN A 144 12.99 -6.83 -18.26
C GLN A 144 11.89 -7.90 -18.09
N THR A 145 11.70 -8.38 -16.87
CA THR A 145 10.70 -9.40 -16.56
C THR A 145 9.27 -8.88 -16.74
N TYR A 146 8.95 -7.66 -16.28
CA TYR A 146 7.60 -7.11 -16.41
C TYR A 146 7.22 -6.77 -17.84
N ARG A 147 8.13 -6.23 -18.66
CA ARG A 147 7.85 -5.98 -20.07
C ARG A 147 7.49 -7.27 -20.78
N ARG A 148 8.32 -8.30 -20.65
CA ARG A 148 8.03 -9.60 -21.26
C ARG A 148 6.75 -10.22 -20.70
N PHE A 149 6.55 -10.14 -19.39
CA PHE A 149 5.32 -10.62 -18.75
C PHE A 149 4.08 -9.95 -19.33
N LEU A 150 4.09 -8.63 -19.47
CA LEU A 150 2.98 -7.86 -20.04
C LEU A 150 2.76 -8.20 -21.52
N ASP A 151 3.82 -8.37 -22.31
CA ASP A 151 3.70 -8.79 -23.71
C ASP A 151 3.00 -10.15 -23.88
N LEU A 152 3.19 -11.05 -22.91
CA LEU A 152 2.53 -12.36 -22.86
C LEU A 152 1.11 -12.31 -22.28
N CYS A 153 0.74 -11.23 -21.58
CA CYS A 153 -0.56 -11.09 -20.98
C CYS A 153 -1.65 -10.77 -22.03
N PRO A 154 -2.88 -11.25 -21.83
CA PRO A 154 -3.96 -11.00 -22.78
C PRO A 154 -4.42 -9.54 -22.73
N VAL A 155 -5.19 -9.15 -23.74
CA VAL A 155 -6.04 -7.96 -23.73
C VAL A 155 -7.47 -8.43 -24.00
N PHE A 156 -8.40 -8.12 -23.09
CA PHE A 156 -9.80 -8.53 -23.20
C PHE A 156 -10.65 -7.35 -23.68
N ASN A 157 -11.67 -7.63 -24.50
CA ASN A 157 -12.53 -6.59 -25.07
C ASN A 157 -13.19 -5.71 -24.00
N GLU A 158 -13.67 -6.31 -22.91
CA GLU A 158 -14.27 -5.57 -21.78
C GLU A 158 -13.31 -4.54 -21.14
N HIS A 159 -11.99 -4.75 -21.24
CA HIS A 159 -10.98 -3.80 -20.75
C HIS A 159 -10.62 -2.77 -21.81
N LEU A 160 -10.58 -3.15 -23.09
CA LEU A 160 -10.44 -2.20 -24.20
C LEU A 160 -11.60 -1.21 -24.21
N GLU A 161 -12.83 -1.66 -24.01
CA GLU A 161 -14.01 -0.79 -23.90
C GLU A 161 -13.87 0.20 -22.74
N GLU A 162 -13.31 -0.22 -21.60
CA GLU A 162 -13.05 0.69 -20.48
C GLU A 162 -11.97 1.73 -20.81
N TRP A 163 -10.89 1.32 -21.48
CA TRP A 163 -9.74 2.18 -21.77
C TRP A 163 -9.99 3.15 -22.93
N LEU A 164 -10.62 2.68 -24.00
CA LEU A 164 -10.93 3.49 -25.19
C LEU A 164 -12.24 4.27 -25.02
N GLY A 165 -13.12 3.80 -24.14
CA GLY A 165 -14.41 4.40 -23.89
C GLY A 165 -14.35 5.73 -23.12
N PRO A 166 -15.51 6.35 -22.87
CA PRO A 166 -15.63 7.72 -22.34
C PRO A 166 -15.02 7.88 -20.94
N LYS A 167 -14.83 6.79 -20.21
CA LYS A 167 -14.25 6.78 -18.86
C LYS A 167 -12.77 7.14 -18.83
N ARG A 168 -12.01 6.73 -19.86
CA ARG A 168 -10.54 6.86 -19.90
C ARG A 168 -10.04 7.58 -21.13
N GLN A 169 -10.72 7.40 -22.26
CA GLN A 169 -10.46 8.10 -23.53
C GLN A 169 -9.02 7.92 -24.02
N TYR A 170 -8.41 6.77 -23.74
CA TYR A 170 -7.11 6.46 -24.31
C TYR A 170 -7.23 6.12 -25.79
N THR A 171 -6.19 6.42 -26.57
CA THR A 171 -6.02 5.84 -27.89
C THR A 171 -5.42 4.44 -27.81
N LYS A 172 -5.45 3.67 -28.91
CA LYS A 172 -4.83 2.34 -28.94
C LYS A 172 -3.32 2.41 -28.72
N GLU A 173 -2.67 3.43 -29.29
CA GLU A 173 -1.25 3.69 -29.17
C GLU A 173 -0.90 4.02 -27.71
N GLN A 174 -1.75 4.80 -27.02
CA GLN A 174 -1.58 5.07 -25.59
C GLN A 174 -1.70 3.79 -24.75
N VAL A 175 -2.70 2.94 -25.02
CA VAL A 175 -2.86 1.65 -24.33
C VAL A 175 -1.61 0.78 -24.49
N GLU A 176 -1.04 0.75 -25.71
CA GLU A 176 0.17 0.00 -26.03
C GLU A 176 1.41 0.56 -25.33
N VAL A 177 1.69 1.85 -25.46
CA VAL A 177 2.87 2.52 -24.89
C VAL A 177 2.83 2.54 -23.36
N ILE A 178 1.65 2.73 -22.76
CA ILE A 178 1.49 2.62 -21.30
C ILE A 178 1.82 1.19 -20.84
N GLY A 179 1.53 0.18 -21.67
CA GLY A 179 1.73 -1.24 -21.36
C GLY A 179 0.54 -1.86 -20.62
N LEU A 180 -0.68 -1.40 -20.90
CA LEU A 180 -1.88 -1.93 -20.26
C LEU A 180 -2.20 -3.33 -20.78
N ARG A 181 -2.42 -4.26 -19.85
CA ARG A 181 -2.72 -5.67 -20.14
C ARG A 181 -3.67 -6.26 -19.12
N SER A 182 -4.54 -7.15 -19.57
CA SER A 182 -5.47 -7.87 -18.69
C SER A 182 -4.74 -8.86 -17.81
N VAL A 183 -5.25 -9.06 -16.59
CA VAL A 183 -4.87 -10.18 -15.74
C VAL A 183 -5.42 -11.47 -16.38
N PRO A 184 -4.64 -12.56 -16.49
CA PRO A 184 -5.14 -13.84 -16.98
C PRO A 184 -6.37 -14.33 -16.18
N LYS A 185 -7.39 -14.83 -16.88
CA LYS A 185 -8.65 -15.27 -16.25
C LYS A 185 -8.52 -16.62 -15.54
N THR A 186 -7.60 -17.47 -16.00
CA THR A 186 -7.42 -18.83 -15.47
C THR A 186 -6.00 -19.07 -14.97
N VAL A 187 -5.87 -20.01 -14.03
CA VAL A 187 -4.58 -20.47 -13.52
C VAL A 187 -3.71 -21.07 -14.62
N ASP A 188 -4.30 -21.76 -15.60
CA ASP A 188 -3.55 -22.37 -16.69
C ASP A 188 -2.99 -21.33 -17.66
N GLN A 189 -3.73 -20.26 -17.95
CA GLN A 189 -3.20 -19.11 -18.70
C GLN A 189 -2.03 -18.47 -17.95
N ALA A 190 -2.18 -18.23 -16.65
CA ALA A 190 -1.12 -17.67 -15.82
C ALA A 190 0.12 -18.58 -15.76
N LYS A 191 -0.06 -19.91 -15.60
CA LYS A 191 1.01 -20.90 -15.64
C LYS A 191 1.74 -20.89 -16.98
N LYS A 192 1.02 -20.83 -18.10
CA LYS A 192 1.62 -20.77 -19.43
C LYS A 192 2.55 -19.56 -19.55
N ILE A 193 2.07 -18.38 -19.15
CA ILE A 193 2.87 -17.14 -19.16
C ILE A 193 4.12 -17.27 -18.28
N VAL A 194 3.96 -17.73 -17.04
CA VAL A 194 5.09 -17.89 -16.10
C VAL A 194 6.10 -18.92 -16.59
N ASN A 195 5.64 -20.05 -17.13
CA ASN A 195 6.53 -21.07 -17.69
C ASN A 195 7.27 -20.55 -18.93
N THR A 196 6.62 -19.75 -19.78
CA THR A 196 7.29 -19.09 -20.91
C THR A 196 8.42 -18.19 -20.42
N LEU A 197 8.17 -17.32 -19.43
CA LEU A 197 9.21 -16.45 -18.84
C LEU A 197 10.41 -17.25 -18.33
N ILE A 198 10.15 -18.33 -17.57
CA ILE A 198 11.21 -19.19 -17.05
C ILE A 198 11.99 -19.86 -18.19
N SER A 199 11.29 -20.38 -19.21
CA SER A 199 11.93 -21.05 -20.35
C SER A 199 12.78 -20.11 -21.21
N GLU A 200 12.40 -18.82 -21.27
CA GLU A 200 13.15 -17.78 -21.96
C GLU A 200 14.29 -17.18 -21.09
N GLY A 201 14.47 -17.66 -19.86
CA GLY A 201 15.57 -17.27 -18.98
C GLY A 201 15.34 -15.98 -18.19
N TYR A 202 14.12 -15.45 -18.15
CA TYR A 202 13.81 -14.26 -17.33
C TYR A 202 13.84 -14.61 -15.84
N GLN A 203 14.52 -13.77 -15.05
CA GLN A 203 14.51 -13.91 -13.59
C GLN A 203 13.15 -13.44 -13.04
N ILE A 204 12.42 -14.36 -12.42
CA ILE A 204 11.16 -14.06 -11.71
C ILE A 204 11.32 -14.06 -10.19
N GLU A 205 12.42 -14.61 -9.67
CA GLU A 205 12.69 -14.62 -8.24
C GLU A 205 12.87 -13.19 -7.71
N ARG A 206 12.21 -12.89 -6.58
CA ARG A 206 12.16 -11.56 -5.97
C ARG A 206 11.56 -10.46 -6.86
N VAL A 207 11.04 -10.76 -8.04
CA VAL A 207 10.23 -9.80 -8.81
C VAL A 207 8.83 -9.76 -8.18
N PRO A 208 8.36 -8.60 -7.69
CA PRO A 208 7.08 -8.54 -7.00
C PRO A 208 5.91 -9.06 -7.85
N GLY A 209 5.03 -9.82 -7.21
CA GLY A 209 3.92 -10.49 -7.87
C GLY A 209 4.25 -11.89 -8.38
N PHE A 210 5.52 -12.32 -8.41
CA PHE A 210 5.89 -13.72 -8.68
C PHE A 210 6.32 -14.43 -7.40
N THR A 211 5.82 -15.65 -7.19
CA THR A 211 6.16 -16.45 -6.01
C THR A 211 5.97 -17.93 -6.27
N GLN A 212 6.60 -18.75 -5.44
CA GLN A 212 6.36 -20.17 -5.45
C GLN A 212 5.17 -20.51 -4.54
N PHE A 213 4.26 -21.32 -5.06
CA PHE A 213 3.17 -21.94 -4.32
C PHE A 213 3.52 -23.40 -4.06
N LEU A 214 3.18 -23.87 -2.86
CA LEU A 214 3.24 -25.30 -2.55
C LEU A 214 2.11 -26.02 -3.28
N ARG A 215 2.43 -27.15 -3.91
CA ARG A 215 1.41 -28.06 -4.48
C ARG A 215 0.49 -28.57 -3.38
N LYS A 216 -0.72 -28.97 -3.79
CA LYS A 216 -1.64 -29.68 -2.90
C LYS A 216 -0.95 -30.94 -2.39
N ASP A 217 -0.96 -31.15 -1.07
CA ASP A 217 -0.30 -32.26 -0.36
C ASP A 217 1.24 -32.29 -0.47
N GLY A 218 1.85 -31.19 -0.96
CA GLY A 218 3.29 -31.03 -1.06
C GLY A 218 3.97 -30.88 0.30
N ARG A 219 5.25 -31.26 0.38
CA ARG A 219 6.07 -31.13 1.59
C ARG A 219 6.94 -29.86 1.52
N LEU A 220 7.02 -29.13 2.62
CA LEU A 220 7.72 -27.83 2.66
C LEU A 220 9.21 -27.96 2.32
N GLU A 221 9.82 -29.05 2.79
CA GLU A 221 11.22 -29.42 2.64
C GLU A 221 11.58 -29.96 1.25
N ASN A 222 10.59 -30.29 0.42
CA ASN A 222 10.82 -30.84 -0.92
C ASN A 222 10.68 -29.75 -1.98
N ASP A 223 11.79 -29.31 -2.56
CA ASP A 223 11.80 -28.24 -3.57
C ASP A 223 10.98 -28.56 -4.83
N GLN A 224 10.77 -29.84 -5.17
CA GLN A 224 9.96 -30.26 -6.32
C GLN A 224 8.46 -30.06 -6.10
N ASP A 225 8.03 -29.93 -4.85
CA ASP A 225 6.63 -29.67 -4.49
C ASP A 225 6.26 -28.19 -4.64
N TRP A 226 7.20 -27.34 -5.04
CA TRP A 226 6.97 -25.92 -5.27
C TRP A 226 6.86 -25.63 -6.76
N TYR A 227 5.97 -24.71 -7.13
CA TYR A 227 5.85 -24.23 -8.50
C TYR A 227 5.66 -22.72 -8.54
N TRP A 228 6.25 -22.08 -9.55
CA TRP A 228 6.15 -20.65 -9.75
C TRP A 228 4.78 -20.26 -10.31
N LEU A 229 4.20 -19.19 -9.78
CA LEU A 229 2.99 -18.55 -10.31
C LEU A 229 2.95 -17.07 -9.90
N ILE A 230 2.03 -16.34 -10.52
CA ILE A 230 1.69 -14.97 -10.11
C ILE A 230 0.82 -14.94 -8.84
N ALA A 231 0.98 -13.89 -8.05
CA ALA A 231 0.21 -13.58 -6.86
C ALA A 231 -0.71 -12.38 -7.11
N GLY A 232 -2.02 -12.62 -7.04
CA GLY A 232 -3.04 -11.57 -7.19
C GLY A 232 -3.94 -11.81 -8.40
N MET A 233 -5.19 -11.38 -8.28
CA MET A 233 -6.21 -11.46 -9.33
C MET A 233 -6.90 -10.10 -9.47
N GLY A 234 -7.47 -9.83 -10.63
CA GLY A 234 -8.20 -8.60 -10.91
C GLY A 234 -8.58 -8.48 -12.37
N LYS A 235 -8.81 -7.25 -12.81
CA LYS A 235 -9.11 -6.88 -14.19
C LYS A 235 -7.84 -6.80 -15.03
N TYR A 236 -6.98 -5.84 -14.72
CA TYR A 236 -5.81 -5.52 -15.54
C TYR A 236 -4.65 -4.94 -14.72
N TYR A 237 -3.46 -5.03 -15.31
CA TYR A 237 -2.22 -4.46 -14.81
C TYR A 237 -2.04 -3.02 -15.28
N ILE A 238 -1.45 -2.20 -14.41
CA ILE A 238 -1.02 -0.83 -14.69
C ILE A 238 0.47 -0.75 -14.35
N PRO A 239 1.35 -0.53 -15.35
CA PRO A 239 2.78 -0.40 -15.10
C PRO A 239 3.15 0.87 -14.35
N ILE A 240 4.06 0.74 -13.39
CA ILE A 240 4.65 1.82 -12.60
C ILE A 240 6.10 1.99 -12.98
N ARG A 241 6.48 3.18 -13.42
CA ARG A 241 7.81 3.51 -13.91
C ARG A 241 8.58 4.39 -12.93
N ASP A 242 9.89 4.16 -12.86
CA ASP A 242 10.82 5.06 -12.19
C ASP A 242 11.29 6.18 -13.12
N ASP A 243 12.21 7.01 -12.62
CA ASP A 243 12.79 8.14 -13.35
C ASP A 243 13.82 7.75 -14.41
N MET A 244 14.04 6.44 -14.60
CA MET A 244 14.89 5.85 -15.63
C MET A 244 14.05 5.15 -16.72
N GLY A 245 12.73 5.30 -16.69
CA GLY A 245 11.81 4.70 -17.67
C GLY A 245 11.59 3.20 -17.47
N ARG A 246 12.08 2.63 -16.37
CA ARG A 246 11.98 1.21 -16.05
C ARG A 246 10.66 0.90 -15.37
N ILE A 247 9.95 -0.14 -15.80
CA ILE A 247 8.78 -0.67 -15.11
C ILE A 247 9.29 -1.38 -13.86
N ILE A 248 9.15 -0.72 -12.71
CA ILE A 248 9.66 -1.26 -11.44
C ILE A 248 8.60 -2.02 -10.66
N ARG A 249 7.30 -1.75 -10.87
CA ARG A 249 6.18 -2.45 -10.21
C ARG A 249 4.97 -2.48 -11.12
N LEU A 250 4.00 -3.33 -10.77
CA LEU A 250 2.67 -3.32 -11.37
C LEU A 250 1.61 -3.06 -10.30
N ARG A 251 0.58 -2.30 -10.67
CA ARG A 251 -0.69 -2.21 -9.94
C ARG A 251 -1.72 -3.09 -10.63
N ILE A 252 -2.65 -3.65 -9.85
CA ILE A 252 -3.79 -4.41 -10.35
C ILE A 252 -5.05 -3.59 -10.07
N ARG A 253 -5.82 -3.27 -11.10
CA ARG A 253 -7.23 -2.88 -10.96
C ARG A 253 -8.02 -4.12 -10.55
N THR A 254 -8.65 -4.11 -9.39
CA THR A 254 -9.48 -5.23 -8.92
C THR A 254 -10.87 -5.22 -9.56
N ASN A 255 -11.66 -6.26 -9.30
CA ASN A 255 -13.08 -6.31 -9.70
C ASN A 255 -13.99 -5.51 -8.74
N LEU A 256 -13.43 -4.86 -7.72
CA LEU A 256 -14.18 -4.10 -6.73
C LEU A 256 -14.28 -2.64 -7.17
N GLU A 257 -15.45 -2.02 -7.03
CA GLU A 257 -15.61 -0.59 -7.30
C GLU A 257 -15.29 0.27 -6.06
N ASP A 258 -15.58 -0.24 -4.87
CA ASP A 258 -15.25 0.39 -3.58
C ASP A 258 -14.26 -0.46 -2.78
N ASN A 259 -13.44 0.19 -1.92
CA ASN A 259 -12.44 -0.42 -1.02
C ASN A 259 -11.49 -1.44 -1.69
N LYS A 260 -10.19 -1.09 -1.82
CA LYS A 260 -9.19 -1.89 -2.55
C LYS A 260 -9.46 -1.97 -4.06
N LYS A 261 -9.96 -0.88 -4.64
CA LYS A 261 -10.12 -0.67 -6.09
C LYS A 261 -8.82 -0.99 -6.86
N TYR A 262 -7.69 -0.68 -6.25
CA TYR A 262 -6.37 -1.00 -6.78
C TYR A 262 -5.52 -1.65 -5.69
N VAL A 263 -4.81 -2.70 -6.06
CA VAL A 263 -3.86 -3.41 -5.18
C VAL A 263 -2.51 -3.51 -5.86
N TRP A 264 -1.44 -3.62 -5.07
CA TRP A 264 -0.11 -3.88 -5.62
C TRP A 264 0.00 -5.31 -6.11
N PHE A 265 0.65 -5.50 -7.27
CA PHE A 265 1.11 -6.82 -7.70
C PHE A 265 2.30 -7.23 -6.84
N SER A 266 1.98 -7.71 -5.65
CA SER A 266 2.90 -7.96 -4.56
C SER A 266 2.86 -9.42 -4.18
N SER A 267 4.04 -9.96 -3.86
CA SER A 267 4.22 -11.37 -3.54
C SER A 267 5.06 -11.53 -2.28
N ALA A 268 4.98 -10.56 -1.34
CA ALA A 268 5.62 -10.70 -0.04
C ALA A 268 5.27 -12.08 0.55
N PRO A 269 6.24 -12.78 1.17
CA PRO A 269 6.01 -14.11 1.71
C PRO A 269 4.78 -14.10 2.62
N MET A 270 3.83 -15.01 2.34
CA MET A 270 2.58 -15.11 3.09
C MET A 270 2.27 -16.58 3.30
N ASN A 271 2.20 -16.96 4.57
CA ASN A 271 1.86 -18.32 5.01
C ASN A 271 0.54 -18.28 5.78
N LYS A 272 -0.55 -17.86 5.11
CA LYS A 272 -1.85 -17.60 5.74
C LYS A 272 -2.91 -18.55 5.19
N GLY A 273 -3.61 -19.27 6.08
CA GLY A 273 -4.63 -20.25 5.70
C GLY A 273 -4.03 -21.40 4.89
N ASN A 274 -4.71 -21.82 3.81
CA ASN A 274 -4.27 -22.93 2.95
C ASN A 274 -3.19 -22.53 1.92
N PHE A 275 -2.64 -21.31 1.97
CA PHE A 275 -1.65 -20.85 0.99
C PHE A 275 -0.31 -20.60 1.67
N ILE A 276 0.66 -21.44 1.30
CA ILE A 276 2.06 -21.29 1.69
C ILE A 276 2.81 -20.79 0.47
N ARG A 277 3.53 -19.67 0.63
CA ARG A 277 4.24 -18.99 -0.45
C ARG A 277 5.66 -18.66 -0.04
N ARG A 278 6.61 -18.83 -0.96
CA ARG A 278 8.03 -18.48 -0.76
C ARG A 278 8.64 -17.84 -2.01
N GLY A 279 9.85 -17.28 -1.86
CA GLY A 279 10.65 -16.74 -2.98
C GLY A 279 10.11 -15.45 -3.61
N GLY A 280 9.01 -14.89 -3.09
CA GLY A 280 8.44 -13.64 -3.57
C GLY A 280 8.89 -12.43 -2.73
N ALA A 281 8.82 -11.25 -3.33
CA ALA A 281 9.12 -9.98 -2.66
C ALA A 281 7.89 -9.06 -2.57
N GLY A 282 7.91 -8.17 -1.58
CA GLY A 282 6.92 -7.11 -1.47
C GLY A 282 7.08 -6.06 -2.58
N SER A 283 5.96 -5.53 -3.06
CA SER A 283 5.96 -4.46 -4.06
C SER A 283 6.38 -3.09 -3.49
N GLY A 284 6.28 -2.88 -2.18
CA GLY A 284 6.32 -1.52 -1.62
C GLY A 284 5.23 -0.64 -2.24
N ALA A 285 5.44 0.68 -2.18
CA ALA A 285 4.53 1.66 -2.79
C ALA A 285 5.32 2.83 -3.41
N PRO A 286 6.10 2.59 -4.48
CA PRO A 286 6.85 3.65 -5.15
C PRO A 286 5.90 4.62 -5.87
N VAL A 287 6.39 5.84 -6.09
CA VAL A 287 5.75 6.80 -6.98
C VAL A 287 5.86 6.34 -8.44
N ASN A 288 4.95 6.83 -9.30
CA ASN A 288 4.97 6.57 -10.74
C ASN A 288 5.37 7.84 -11.49
N VAL A 289 6.46 7.77 -12.28
CA VAL A 289 6.91 8.87 -13.14
C VAL A 289 6.26 8.72 -14.52
N ILE A 290 5.45 9.71 -14.90
CA ILE A 290 4.57 9.66 -16.07
C ILE A 290 4.87 10.85 -16.99
N VAL A 291 5.13 10.55 -18.26
CA VAL A 291 5.30 11.53 -19.34
C VAL A 291 4.21 11.36 -20.40
N PRO A 292 3.99 12.37 -21.26
CA PRO A 292 3.11 12.25 -22.42
C PRO A 292 3.47 11.04 -23.29
N SER A 293 2.46 10.42 -23.88
CA SER A 293 2.59 9.13 -24.59
C SER A 293 3.65 9.15 -25.70
N LYS A 294 3.76 10.27 -26.43
CA LYS A 294 4.80 10.45 -27.46
C LYS A 294 6.22 10.40 -26.90
N LEU A 295 6.46 11.02 -25.75
CA LEU A 295 7.76 10.94 -25.07
C LEU A 295 7.97 9.56 -24.47
N MET A 296 6.92 8.95 -23.91
CA MET A 296 7.00 7.61 -23.34
C MET A 296 7.41 6.56 -24.39
N ALA A 297 6.91 6.67 -25.61
CA ALA A 297 7.26 5.78 -26.72
C ALA A 297 8.75 5.87 -27.11
N LEU A 298 9.39 7.02 -26.86
CA LEU A 298 10.81 7.27 -27.14
C LEU A 298 11.70 7.02 -25.93
N TRP A 299 11.12 6.87 -24.73
CA TRP A 299 11.86 6.75 -23.49
C TRP A 299 12.47 5.36 -23.34
N GLN A 300 13.75 5.26 -23.67
CA GLN A 300 14.51 4.02 -23.51
C GLN A 300 14.74 3.69 -22.03
N PRO A 301 14.43 2.47 -21.56
CA PRO A 301 14.71 2.07 -20.18
C PRO A 301 16.19 2.17 -19.86
N GLY A 302 16.51 2.76 -18.71
CA GLY A 302 17.89 3.06 -18.30
C GLY A 302 18.35 4.48 -18.68
N THR A 303 17.55 5.25 -19.41
CA THR A 303 17.80 6.67 -19.65
C THR A 303 17.08 7.50 -18.60
N GLU A 304 17.80 8.34 -17.86
CA GLU A 304 17.18 9.27 -16.90
C GLU A 304 16.26 10.27 -17.61
N ILE A 305 15.13 10.62 -16.98
CA ILE A 305 14.13 11.54 -17.52
C ILE A 305 14.72 12.89 -17.99
N THR A 306 15.73 13.42 -17.28
CA THR A 306 16.41 14.68 -17.63
C THR A 306 17.19 14.60 -18.94
N GLY A 307 17.54 13.38 -19.38
CA GLY A 307 18.20 13.13 -20.66
C GLY A 307 17.25 13.17 -21.87
N ILE A 308 15.94 13.14 -21.65
CA ILE A 308 14.92 13.18 -22.72
C ILE A 308 13.97 14.37 -22.63
N LEU A 309 13.94 15.05 -21.48
CA LEU A 309 13.06 16.18 -21.22
C LEU A 309 13.73 17.18 -20.28
N LYS A 310 13.70 18.47 -20.63
CA LYS A 310 14.04 19.53 -19.66
C LYS A 310 12.93 19.67 -18.65
N VAL A 311 13.18 19.30 -17.39
CA VAL A 311 12.17 19.27 -16.34
C VAL A 311 12.16 20.59 -15.55
N ASN A 312 11.41 21.59 -16.01
CA ASN A 312 11.26 22.85 -15.27
C ASN A 312 10.15 22.78 -14.21
N LYS A 313 9.02 22.14 -14.57
CA LYS A 313 7.81 22.04 -13.76
C LYS A 313 7.32 20.61 -13.67
N VAL A 314 6.96 20.17 -12.47
CA VAL A 314 6.39 18.83 -12.21
C VAL A 314 5.05 18.95 -11.52
N LEU A 315 4.08 18.15 -11.98
CA LEU A 315 2.76 18.06 -11.36
C LEU A 315 2.66 16.77 -10.52
N ILE A 316 2.26 16.91 -9.27
CA ILE A 316 2.07 15.81 -8.32
C ILE A 316 0.58 15.55 -8.11
N ILE A 317 0.13 14.33 -8.40
CA ILE A 317 -1.28 13.95 -8.26
C ILE A 317 -1.43 12.57 -7.62
N GLU A 318 -2.67 12.18 -7.33
CA GLU A 318 -3.00 10.82 -6.92
C GLU A 318 -3.54 9.97 -8.08
N GLY A 319 -3.23 8.68 -8.07
CA GLY A 319 -3.84 7.70 -8.98
C GLY A 319 -3.16 7.59 -10.34
N GLU A 320 -2.98 6.35 -10.79
CA GLU A 320 -2.11 6.02 -11.92
C GLU A 320 -2.77 6.40 -13.26
N HIS A 321 -4.03 6.03 -13.48
CA HIS A 321 -4.77 6.40 -14.69
C HIS A 321 -4.96 7.90 -14.84
N LYS A 322 -5.22 8.59 -13.73
CA LYS A 322 -5.34 10.05 -13.68
C LYS A 322 -4.06 10.68 -14.20
N GLY A 323 -2.92 10.12 -13.79
CA GLY A 323 -1.60 10.64 -14.16
C GLY A 323 -1.37 10.59 -15.66
N TYR A 324 -1.74 9.49 -16.32
CA TYR A 324 -1.63 9.37 -17.78
C TYR A 324 -2.54 10.36 -18.52
N ILE A 325 -3.81 10.51 -18.09
CA ILE A 325 -4.76 11.44 -18.73
C ILE A 325 -4.28 12.88 -18.58
N VAL A 326 -3.89 13.27 -17.37
CA VAL A 326 -3.43 14.61 -17.04
C VAL A 326 -2.11 14.94 -17.74
N SER A 327 -1.15 14.00 -17.73
CA SER A 327 0.15 14.18 -18.38
C SER A 327 -0.01 14.41 -19.89
N GLU A 328 -0.88 13.63 -20.54
CA GLU A 328 -1.17 13.79 -21.96
C GLU A 328 -1.84 15.13 -22.26
N PHE A 329 -2.89 15.48 -21.51
CA PHE A 329 -3.68 16.69 -21.76
C PHE A 329 -2.87 17.97 -21.53
N LEU A 330 -2.12 18.03 -20.43
CA LEU A 330 -1.31 19.20 -20.08
C LEU A 330 0.07 19.20 -20.75
N ASN A 331 0.47 18.09 -21.37
CA ASN A 331 1.80 17.88 -21.92
C ASN A 331 2.91 18.12 -20.86
N MET A 332 2.73 17.56 -19.66
CA MET A 332 3.62 17.79 -18.50
C MET A 332 4.14 16.48 -17.92
N LEU A 333 5.31 16.54 -17.27
CA LEU A 333 5.79 15.47 -16.39
C LEU A 333 4.89 15.41 -15.14
N VAL A 334 4.35 14.23 -14.88
CA VAL A 334 3.48 13.97 -13.72
C VAL A 334 4.14 12.91 -12.83
N ILE A 335 4.17 13.16 -11.52
CA ILE A 335 4.41 12.11 -10.53
C ILE A 335 3.06 11.75 -9.92
N SER A 336 2.64 10.50 -10.11
CA SER A 336 1.49 9.94 -9.41
C SER A 336 1.94 9.24 -8.13
N ILE A 337 1.41 9.66 -6.99
CA ILE A 337 1.73 9.06 -5.69
C ILE A 337 0.67 8.01 -5.31
N PRO A 338 1.06 6.90 -4.66
CA PRO A 338 0.14 5.86 -4.21
C PRO A 338 -0.53 6.26 -2.89
N GLY A 339 -1.30 7.34 -2.92
CA GLY A 339 -1.97 7.94 -1.78
C GLY A 339 -1.19 9.12 -1.18
N VAL A 340 -1.92 10.15 -0.75
CA VAL A 340 -1.40 11.45 -0.27
C VAL A 340 -0.24 11.46 0.72
N GLY A 341 -0.03 10.39 1.50
CA GLY A 341 1.04 10.30 2.49
C GLY A 341 2.38 9.78 1.92
N ASN A 342 2.38 9.24 0.71
CA ASN A 342 3.54 8.57 0.10
C ASN A 342 4.34 9.51 -0.79
N PHE A 343 4.77 10.66 -0.25
CA PHE A 343 5.52 11.69 -0.97
C PHE A 343 7.03 11.72 -0.65
N ARG A 344 7.53 10.75 0.14
CA ARG A 344 8.93 10.74 0.63
C ARG A 344 9.96 10.81 -0.49
N ASP A 345 9.69 10.16 -1.62
CA ASP A 345 10.62 10.07 -2.75
C ASP A 345 10.47 11.27 -3.71
N VAL A 346 9.44 12.10 -3.55
CA VAL A 346 9.15 13.21 -4.48
C VAL A 346 10.23 14.30 -4.39
N ILE A 347 10.50 14.85 -3.20
CA ILE A 347 11.50 15.92 -3.05
C ILE A 347 12.91 15.49 -3.51
N PRO A 348 13.41 14.29 -3.17
CA PRO A 348 14.66 13.78 -3.73
C PRO A 348 14.70 13.78 -5.27
N LEU A 349 13.62 13.35 -5.93
CA LEU A 349 13.53 13.37 -7.40
C LEU A 349 13.53 14.80 -7.95
N LEU A 350 12.77 15.71 -7.35
CA LEU A 350 12.72 17.11 -7.75
C LEU A 350 14.12 17.77 -7.69
N LYS A 351 14.87 17.50 -6.62
CA LYS A 351 16.26 17.96 -6.46
C LYS A 351 17.18 17.34 -7.51
N LYS A 352 17.06 16.03 -7.72
CA LYS A 352 17.84 15.28 -8.70
C LYS A 352 17.68 15.88 -10.10
N TRP A 353 16.45 16.25 -10.47
CA TRP A 353 16.15 16.80 -11.80
C TRP A 353 16.36 18.32 -11.91
N GLY A 354 16.71 19.01 -10.83
CA GLY A 354 16.88 20.47 -10.82
C GLY A 354 15.58 21.24 -11.06
N VAL A 355 14.45 20.71 -10.60
CA VAL A 355 13.12 21.31 -10.80
C VAL A 355 13.01 22.65 -10.07
N GLN A 356 12.41 23.63 -10.73
CA GLN A 356 12.20 24.97 -10.18
C GLN A 356 10.75 25.21 -9.77
N GLU A 357 9.80 24.52 -10.39
CA GLU A 357 8.37 24.67 -10.13
C GLU A 357 7.69 23.32 -9.84
N VAL A 358 6.83 23.28 -8.82
CA VAL A 358 6.06 22.08 -8.47
C VAL A 358 4.62 22.46 -8.20
N ALA A 359 3.69 21.71 -8.80
CA ALA A 359 2.28 21.85 -8.52
C ALA A 359 1.75 20.60 -7.82
N ILE A 360 0.91 20.77 -6.79
CA ILE A 360 0.14 19.68 -6.18
C ILE A 360 -1.31 19.79 -6.63
N ALA A 361 -1.87 18.71 -7.18
CA ALA A 361 -3.29 18.61 -7.54
C ALA A 361 -3.88 17.30 -7.01
N TYR A 362 -4.14 17.26 -5.70
CA TYR A 362 -4.79 16.11 -5.05
C TYR A 362 -6.29 16.10 -5.29
N ASP A 363 -6.90 14.93 -5.14
CA ASP A 363 -8.35 14.76 -5.29
C ASP A 363 -9.12 15.66 -4.32
N ILE A 364 -10.36 15.99 -4.68
CA ILE A 364 -11.22 16.88 -3.90
C ILE A 364 -11.45 16.37 -2.48
N ASP A 365 -11.37 15.06 -2.20
CA ASP A 365 -11.55 14.51 -0.86
C ASP A 365 -10.48 14.98 0.16
N ALA A 366 -9.35 15.49 -0.31
CA ALA A 366 -8.38 16.21 0.51
C ALA A 366 -8.93 17.52 1.07
N PHE A 367 -9.86 18.17 0.35
CA PHE A 367 -10.40 19.49 0.67
C PHE A 367 -11.86 19.46 1.12
N TYR A 368 -12.64 18.53 0.56
CA TYR A 368 -14.08 18.45 0.70
C TYR A 368 -14.60 17.00 0.64
N ASP A 369 -15.31 16.57 1.68
CA ASP A 369 -16.03 15.30 1.74
C ASP A 369 -17.36 15.48 2.49
N GLU A 370 -18.46 15.51 1.75
CA GLU A 370 -19.83 15.66 2.28
C GLU A 370 -20.20 14.59 3.31
N LYS A 371 -19.55 13.42 3.26
CA LYS A 371 -19.81 12.30 4.19
C LYS A 371 -19.13 12.49 5.54
N LYS A 372 -18.32 13.54 5.72
CA LYS A 372 -17.58 13.82 6.96
C LYS A 372 -18.16 15.05 7.66
N ASN A 373 -18.34 14.96 8.97
CA ASN A 373 -18.87 16.05 9.79
C ASN A 373 -18.00 17.34 9.74
N THR A 374 -16.71 17.20 9.48
CA THR A 374 -15.77 18.32 9.33
C THR A 374 -15.66 18.84 7.90
N GLY A 375 -16.46 18.29 6.99
CA GLY A 375 -16.50 18.65 5.58
C GLY A 375 -15.28 18.20 4.80
N LYS A 376 -14.34 17.43 5.36
CA LYS A 376 -13.16 16.90 4.65
C LYS A 376 -12.60 15.64 5.30
N ASN A 377 -11.74 14.91 4.58
CA ASN A 377 -10.94 13.85 5.19
C ASN A 377 -9.72 14.44 5.92
N GLU A 378 -9.82 14.60 7.24
CA GLU A 378 -8.76 15.23 8.05
C GLU A 378 -7.39 14.58 7.91
N ASN A 379 -7.33 13.25 7.80
CA ASN A 379 -6.05 12.56 7.66
C ASN A 379 -5.39 12.90 6.32
N VAL A 380 -6.19 12.94 5.25
CA VAL A 380 -5.71 13.30 3.91
C VAL A 380 -5.24 14.74 3.87
N PHE A 381 -6.04 15.67 4.41
CA PHE A 381 -5.67 17.08 4.53
C PHE A 381 -4.38 17.29 5.33
N LYS A 382 -4.19 16.56 6.45
CA LYS A 382 -2.96 16.62 7.25
C LYS A 382 -1.73 16.19 6.43
N GLN A 383 -1.84 15.15 5.60
CA GLN A 383 -0.74 14.73 4.73
C GLN A 383 -0.44 15.77 3.63
N LEU A 384 -1.47 16.35 3.02
CA LEU A 384 -1.30 17.45 2.06
C LEU A 384 -0.56 18.64 2.71
N VAL A 385 -0.98 19.07 3.90
CA VAL A 385 -0.31 20.17 4.63
C VAL A 385 1.14 19.82 4.94
N ARG A 386 1.41 18.57 5.34
CA ARG A 386 2.79 18.12 5.60
C ARG A 386 3.65 18.18 4.33
N PHE A 387 3.11 17.75 3.20
CA PHE A 387 3.83 17.79 1.93
C PHE A 387 4.05 19.23 1.44
N GLY A 388 3.01 20.07 1.48
CA GLY A 388 3.12 21.49 1.14
C GLY A 388 4.16 22.22 1.99
N LYS A 389 4.21 21.97 3.31
CA LYS A 389 5.26 22.51 4.19
C LYS A 389 6.66 22.03 3.81
N ALA A 390 6.81 20.75 3.44
CA ALA A 390 8.08 20.20 3.03
C ALA A 390 8.57 20.82 1.69
N LEU A 391 7.67 21.14 0.77
CA LEU A 391 8.02 21.87 -0.45
C LEU A 391 8.38 23.34 -0.17
N ILE A 392 7.63 24.03 0.69
CA ILE A 392 7.94 25.41 1.10
C ILE A 392 9.30 25.50 1.82
N SER A 393 9.78 24.45 2.48
CA SER A 393 11.14 24.48 3.05
C SER A 393 12.27 24.42 2.01
N GLU A 394 11.96 24.12 0.75
CA GLU A 394 12.96 24.08 -0.33
C GLU A 394 13.06 25.44 -1.03
N GLU A 395 14.11 26.20 -0.74
CA GLU A 395 14.28 27.60 -1.20
C GLU A 395 14.24 27.75 -2.72
N ASN A 396 14.78 26.77 -3.45
CA ASN A 396 14.88 26.80 -4.91
C ASN A 396 13.65 26.21 -5.63
N ILE A 397 12.60 25.83 -4.90
CA ILE A 397 11.38 25.25 -5.47
C ILE A 397 10.21 26.20 -5.21
N HIS A 398 9.72 26.79 -6.30
CA HIS A 398 8.42 27.45 -6.33
C HIS A 398 7.32 26.39 -6.28
N SER A 399 6.38 26.55 -5.36
CA SER A 399 5.40 25.52 -5.04
C SER A 399 4.00 26.06 -5.16
N GLU A 400 3.16 25.33 -5.87
CA GLU A 400 1.78 25.67 -6.18
C GLU A 400 0.83 24.59 -5.68
N LEU A 401 -0.38 25.03 -5.34
CA LEU A 401 -1.52 24.16 -5.13
C LEU A 401 -2.57 24.46 -6.20
N TRP A 402 -2.97 23.43 -6.94
CA TRP A 402 -4.01 23.51 -7.94
C TRP A 402 -5.32 23.01 -7.33
N VAL A 403 -6.34 23.86 -7.38
CA VAL A 403 -7.66 23.59 -6.80
C VAL A 403 -8.75 23.92 -7.82
N TRP A 404 -9.91 23.29 -7.68
CA TRP A 404 -11.06 23.54 -8.53
C TRP A 404 -12.36 23.41 -7.74
N ASN A 405 -13.47 23.74 -8.38
CA ASN A 405 -14.78 23.58 -7.77
C ASN A 405 -15.10 22.07 -7.62
N PRO A 406 -15.44 21.58 -6.41
CA PRO A 406 -15.84 20.19 -6.20
C PRO A 406 -16.93 19.66 -7.15
N ARG A 407 -17.79 20.56 -7.67
CA ARG A 407 -18.85 20.21 -8.63
C ARG A 407 -18.34 19.86 -10.03
N ASP A 408 -17.10 20.22 -10.33
CA ASP A 408 -16.52 20.09 -11.67
C ASP A 408 -15.73 18.78 -11.86
N GLY A 409 -15.56 17.99 -10.80
CA GLY A 409 -14.88 16.70 -10.88
C GLY A 409 -14.26 16.27 -9.55
N LYS A 410 -14.13 14.96 -9.32
CA LYS A 410 -13.51 14.43 -8.10
C LYS A 410 -11.98 14.53 -8.19
N GLY A 411 -11.42 14.14 -9.32
CA GLY A 411 -10.00 14.28 -9.62
C GLY A 411 -9.72 15.38 -10.64
N LEU A 412 -8.43 15.70 -10.82
CA LEU A 412 -8.00 16.61 -11.87
C LEU A 412 -8.32 16.06 -13.27
N ASP A 413 -8.32 14.73 -13.45
CA ASP A 413 -8.72 14.07 -14.70
C ASP A 413 -10.18 14.36 -15.07
N ASP A 414 -11.09 14.33 -14.10
CA ASP A 414 -12.50 14.66 -14.34
C ASP A 414 -12.66 16.13 -14.78
N LEU A 415 -11.93 17.05 -14.13
CA LEU A 415 -11.97 18.49 -14.41
C LEU A 415 -11.55 18.80 -15.86
N ILE A 416 -10.42 18.25 -16.29
CA ILE A 416 -9.85 18.51 -17.63
C ILE A 416 -10.68 17.84 -18.73
N LEU A 417 -11.22 16.64 -18.48
CA LEU A 417 -12.14 15.98 -19.43
C LEU A 417 -13.47 16.75 -19.54
N GLY A 418 -13.85 17.48 -18.49
CA GLY A 418 -14.95 18.45 -18.51
C GLY A 418 -14.63 19.79 -19.19
N GLY A 419 -13.43 19.96 -19.76
CA GLY A 419 -13.01 21.17 -20.47
C GLY A 419 -12.69 22.36 -19.56
N LYS A 420 -12.41 22.12 -18.27
CA LYS A 420 -12.08 23.15 -17.29
C LYS A 420 -10.63 23.03 -16.82
N LEU A 421 -10.10 24.11 -16.29
CA LEU A 421 -8.74 24.20 -15.75
C LEU A 421 -8.77 24.61 -14.27
N PRO A 422 -7.79 24.18 -13.46
CA PRO A 422 -7.73 24.53 -12.05
C PRO A 422 -7.32 26.00 -11.84
N ILE A 423 -7.63 26.49 -10.65
CA ILE A 423 -7.08 27.72 -10.08
C ILE A 423 -5.74 27.35 -9.43
N VAL A 424 -4.72 28.13 -9.74
CA VAL A 424 -3.37 28.00 -9.18
C VAL A 424 -3.25 28.90 -7.97
N ILE A 425 -2.79 28.34 -6.85
CA ILE A 425 -2.49 29.06 -5.62
C ILE A 425 -1.00 28.92 -5.32
N ASN A 426 -0.27 30.04 -5.25
CA ASN A 426 1.12 30.03 -4.80
C ASN A 426 1.16 29.72 -3.29
N LEU A 427 1.87 28.67 -2.89
CA LEU A 427 1.91 28.21 -1.50
C LEU A 427 2.68 29.16 -0.55
N ARG A 428 3.51 30.06 -1.07
CA ARG A 428 4.26 31.05 -0.28
C ARG A 428 3.51 32.38 -0.18
N THR A 429 2.98 32.88 -1.31
CA THR A 429 2.37 34.22 -1.38
C THR A 429 0.85 34.20 -1.22
N ASN A 430 0.20 33.04 -1.32
CA ASN A 430 -1.25 32.86 -1.41
C ASN A 430 -1.91 33.57 -2.62
N GLU A 431 -1.12 34.04 -3.58
CA GLU A 431 -1.63 34.62 -4.81
C GLU A 431 -2.38 33.58 -5.63
N ARG A 432 -3.49 34.00 -6.25
CA ARG A 432 -4.36 33.14 -7.05
C ARG A 432 -4.33 33.58 -8.51
N SER A 433 -4.21 32.62 -9.40
CA SER A 433 -4.30 32.83 -10.85
C SER A 433 -5.03 31.67 -11.52
N ASN A 434 -5.49 31.88 -12.75
CA ASN A 434 -6.00 30.78 -13.56
C ASN A 434 -4.83 30.03 -14.20
N LEU A 435 -4.91 28.70 -14.28
CA LEU A 435 -3.94 27.95 -15.06
C LEU A 435 -4.08 28.34 -16.54
N VAL A 436 -2.98 28.75 -17.16
CA VAL A 436 -2.91 29.04 -18.58
C VAL A 436 -2.10 27.93 -19.25
N LEU A 437 -2.71 27.23 -20.20
CA LEU A 437 -1.98 26.28 -21.03
C LEU A 437 -1.03 27.04 -21.93
N GLN A 438 0.25 26.67 -21.94
CA GLN A 438 1.19 27.24 -22.90
C GLN A 438 0.76 26.81 -24.31
N SER A 439 0.60 27.78 -25.21
CA SER A 439 0.33 27.53 -26.63
C SER A 439 1.41 26.60 -27.19
N LYS A 440 0.98 25.53 -27.86
CA LYS A 440 1.88 24.54 -28.50
C LYS A 440 2.79 25.17 -29.55
#